data_AF-A0A9X9F200-F1
#
_entry.id   AF-A0A9X9F200-F1
#
_cell.length_a   1.000
_cell.length_b   1.000
_cell.length_c   1.000
_cell.angle_alpha   90.00
_cell.angle_beta   90.00
_cell.angle_gamma   90.00
#
_symmetry.space_group_name_H-M   'P 1'
#
loop_
_entity.id
_entity.type
_entity.pdbx_description
1 polymer ?
#
loop_
_entity_poly.entity_id
_entity_poly.type
_entity_poly.pdbx_seq_one_letter_code
_entity_poly.pdbx_strand_id
1 'polypeptide(L)' 'AVQVLTKEKYTPYFEYLSRVKENSLARTVKLADLKHNSDRSRLARITDKDLKRLEKYRKAIQFLGK' A
#
# COMPACT_ATOMS: atom_id res chain seq x y z
N ALA A 1 14.01 0.44 -9.18
CA ALA A 1 12.71 0.93 -8.62
C ALA A 1 11.56 -0.05 -8.85
N VAL A 2 11.28 -0.48 -10.09
CA VAL A 2 10.13 -1.37 -10.41
C VAL A 2 10.18 -2.70 -9.64
N GLN A 3 11.34 -3.34 -9.54
CA GLN A 3 11.49 -4.60 -8.80
C GLN A 3 11.07 -4.50 -7.32
N VAL A 4 11.35 -3.36 -6.67
CA VAL A 4 11.02 -3.12 -5.25
C VAL A 4 9.51 -2.94 -5.05
N LEU A 5 8.77 -2.54 -6.10
CA LEU A 5 7.31 -2.43 -6.05
C LEU A 5 6.62 -3.79 -6.17
N THR A 6 7.31 -4.83 -6.64
CA THR A 6 6.77 -6.19 -6.75
C THR A 6 6.93 -6.91 -5.43
N LYS A 7 5.80 -7.29 -4.83
CA LYS A 7 5.80 -8.11 -3.61
C LYS A 7 6.05 -9.58 -3.99
N GLU A 8 7.08 -10.19 -3.42
CA GLU A 8 7.27 -11.63 -3.50
C GLU A 8 6.17 -12.39 -2.76
N LYS A 9 5.84 -13.59 -3.25
CA LYS A 9 4.63 -14.35 -2.85
C LYS A 9 4.59 -14.64 -1.34
N TYR A 10 5.74 -14.94 -0.74
CA TYR A 10 5.85 -15.39 0.65
C TYR A 10 6.37 -14.32 1.62
N THR A 11 6.69 -13.11 1.15
CA THR A 11 7.15 -12.05 2.05
C THR A 11 6.00 -11.52 2.90
N PRO A 12 6.18 -11.37 4.22
CA PRO A 12 5.34 -10.54 5.05
C PRO A 12 5.13 -9.15 4.45
N TYR A 13 3.91 -8.63 4.56
CA TYR A 13 3.55 -7.37 3.90
C TYR A 13 4.38 -6.18 4.41
N PHE A 14 4.63 -6.10 5.71
CA PHE A 14 5.43 -5.01 6.28
C PHE A 14 6.91 -5.10 5.95
N GLU A 15 7.46 -6.31 5.81
CA GLU A 15 8.85 -6.49 5.35
C GLU A 15 9.02 -6.04 3.89
N TYR A 16 8.04 -6.31 3.03
CA TYR A 16 7.98 -5.72 1.69
C TYR A 16 7.90 -4.19 1.75
N LEU A 17 7.07 -3.61 2.63
CA LEU A 17 6.96 -2.16 2.77
C LEU A 17 8.26 -1.52 3.29
N SER A 18 9.02 -2.21 4.14
CA SER A 18 10.34 -1.74 4.58
C SER A 18 11.29 -1.56 3.40
N ARG A 19 11.36 -2.56 2.49
CA ARG A 19 12.16 -2.47 1.26
C ARG A 19 11.70 -1.33 0.35
N VAL A 20 10.38 -1.14 0.23
CA VAL A 20 9.82 0.01 -0.51
C VAL A 20 10.21 1.34 0.12
N LYS A 21 10.25 1.41 1.46
CA LYS A 21 10.59 2.63 2.21
C LYS A 21 12.02 3.09 2.00
N GLU A 22 12.96 2.15 1.83
CA GLU A 22 14.38 2.43 1.57
C GLU A 22 14.63 3.07 0.20
N ASN A 23 13.72 2.89 -0.76
CA ASN A 23 13.82 3.49 -2.08
C ASN A 23 12.86 4.69 -2.23
N SER A 24 13.39 5.91 -2.27
CA SER A 24 12.59 7.15 -2.32
C SER A 24 11.57 7.21 -3.47
N LEU A 25 11.96 6.75 -4.66
CA LEU A 25 11.06 6.70 -5.83
C LEU A 25 9.97 5.65 -5.65
N ALA A 26 10.32 4.43 -5.23
CA ALA A 26 9.35 3.36 -4.98
C ALA A 26 8.38 3.73 -3.85
N ARG A 27 8.87 4.36 -2.78
CA ARG A 27 8.06 4.92 -1.69
C ARG A 27 7.04 5.93 -2.20
N THR A 28 7.46 6.87 -3.03
CA THR A 28 6.59 7.91 -3.60
C THR A 28 5.50 7.29 -4.47
N VAL A 29 5.88 6.40 -5.39
CA VAL A 29 4.94 5.67 -6.25
C VAL A 29 3.96 4.84 -5.41
N LYS A 30 4.46 4.13 -4.38
CA LYS A 30 3.60 3.28 -3.54
C LYS A 30 2.63 4.08 -2.68
N LEU A 31 3.04 5.24 -2.18
CA LEU A 31 2.14 6.16 -1.47
C LEU A 31 1.03 6.68 -2.40
N ALA A 32 1.34 7.03 -3.64
CA ALA A 32 0.34 7.45 -4.63
C ALA A 32 -0.65 6.32 -4.95
N ASP A 33 -0.14 5.10 -5.21
CA ASP A 33 -0.93 3.89 -5.42
C ASP A 33 -1.89 3.63 -4.24
N LEU A 34 -1.39 3.67 -3.00
CA LEU A 34 -2.20 3.44 -1.81
C LEU A 34 -3.27 4.52 -1.60
N LYS A 35 -2.97 5.80 -1.86
CA LYS A 35 -3.95 6.89 -1.77
C LYS A 35 -5.06 6.71 -2.80
N HIS A 36 -4.70 6.45 -4.05
CA HIS A 36 -5.67 6.19 -5.11
C HIS A 36 -6.53 4.94 -4.86
N ASN A 37 -5.93 3.87 -4.32
CA ASN A 37 -6.65 2.65 -3.95
C ASN A 37 -7.48 2.78 -2.67
N SER A 38 -7.29 3.85 -1.90
CA SER A 38 -8.10 4.15 -0.71
C SER A 38 -9.33 4.99 -1.02
N ASP A 39 -9.51 5.41 -2.28
CA ASP A 39 -10.65 6.18 -2.73
C ASP A 39 -11.92 5.30 -2.75
N ARG A 40 -12.82 5.60 -1.81
CA ARG A 40 -14.08 4.87 -1.61
C ARG A 40 -15.15 5.27 -2.61
N SER A 41 -15.04 6.45 -3.24
CA SER A 41 -16.02 6.93 -4.22
C SER A 41 -16.11 6.02 -5.46
N ARG A 42 -15.08 5.19 -5.68
CA ARG A 42 -14.99 4.21 -6.77
C ARG A 42 -15.80 2.93 -6.51
N LEU A 43 -16.28 2.70 -5.30
CA LEU A 43 -16.99 1.49 -4.92
C LEU A 43 -18.49 1.77 -4.83
N ALA A 44 -19.30 1.16 -5.70
CA ALA A 44 -20.76 1.26 -5.66
C ALA A 44 -21.37 0.64 -4.38
N ARG A 45 -20.69 -0.36 -3.79
CA ARG A 45 -21.06 -0.98 -2.51
C ARG A 45 -19.80 -1.31 -1.73
N ILE A 46 -19.78 -0.96 -0.45
CA ILE A 46 -18.66 -1.26 0.45
C ILE A 46 -18.91 -2.62 1.13
N THR A 47 -17.94 -3.51 1.06
CA THR A 47 -17.97 -4.80 1.76
C THR A 47 -16.99 -4.83 2.94
N ASP A 48 -17.12 -5.79 3.85
CA ASP A 48 -16.16 -6.00 4.95
C ASP A 48 -14.73 -6.24 4.46
N LYS A 49 -14.59 -6.87 3.28
CA LYS A 49 -13.28 -7.08 2.65
C LYS A 49 -12.65 -5.75 2.25
N ASP A 50 -13.44 -4.80 1.77
CA ASP A 50 -12.96 -3.47 1.40
C ASP A 50 -12.58 -2.67 2.64
N LEU A 51 -13.37 -2.75 3.71
CA LEU A 51 -13.03 -2.13 5.01
C LEU A 51 -11.68 -2.65 5.53
N LYS A 52 -11.45 -3.97 5.48
CA LYS A 52 -10.16 -4.58 5.85
C LYS A 52 -9.02 -4.10 4.95
N ARG A 53 -9.24 -3.94 3.64
CA ARG A 53 -8.24 -3.40 2.70
C ARG A 53 -7.93 -1.94 2.99
N LEU A 54 -8.93 -1.12 3.28
CA LEU A 54 -8.78 0.28 3.62
C LEU A 54 -7.98 0.46 4.92
N GLU A 55 -8.26 -0.36 5.93
CA GLU A 55 -7.47 -0.34 7.16
C GLU A 55 -6.00 -0.74 6.90
N LYS A 56 -5.79 -1.78 6.08
CA LYS A 56 -4.44 -2.19 5.65
C LYS A 56 -3.71 -1.08 4.89
N TYR A 57 -4.39 -0.37 3.98
CA TYR A 57 -3.80 0.73 3.24
C TYR A 57 -3.49 1.93 4.14
N ARG A 58 -4.39 2.25 5.09
CA ARG A 58 -4.15 3.30 6.10
C ARG A 58 -2.87 3.03 6.90
N LYS A 59 -2.69 1.80 7.40
CA LYS A 59 -1.48 1.39 8.12
C LYS A 59 -0.22 1.49 7.25
N ALA A 60 -0.33 1.09 5.97
CA ALA A 60 0.79 1.19 5.03
C ALA A 60 1.18 2.64 4.72
N ILE A 61 0.21 3.54 4.50
CA ILE A 61 0.45 4.97 4.29
C ILE A 61 1.14 5.58 5.51
N GLN A 62 0.66 5.27 6.73
CA GLN A 62 1.29 5.76 7.96
C GLN A 62 2.73 5.26 8.11
N PHE A 63 3.00 4.00 7.79
CA PHE A 63 4.33 3.40 7.87
C PHE A 63 5.32 4.01 6.87
N LEU A 64 4.86 4.24 5.64
CA LEU A 64 5.65 4.87 4.57
C LEU A 64 5.70 6.41 4.70
N GLY A 65 4.81 7.06 5.45
CA GLY A 65 4.81 8.51 5.64
C GLY A 65 5.83 9.00 6.66
N LYS A 66 6.16 8.15 7.65
CA LYS A 66 7.31 8.34 8.54
C LYS A 66 8.62 8.06 7.82
#